data_AF-A0A8H4KV68-F1
#
_entry.id   AF-A0A8H4KV68-F1
#
_cell.length_a   1.000
_cell.length_b   1.000
_cell.length_c   1.000
_cell.angle_alpha   90.00
_cell.angle_beta   90.00
_cell.angle_gamma   90.00
#
_symmetry.space_group_name_H-M   'P 1'
#
loop_
_entity.id
_entity.type
_entity.pdbx_description
1 polymer ?
#
loop_
_entity_poly.entity_id
_entity_poly.type
_entity_poly.pdbx_seq_one_letter_code
_entity_poly.pdbx_strand_id
1 'polypeptide(L)'
;MNNLPRVFKSMFTRAPAVPLPTAPSAASSALKPWHQSSHQFIPSTQSWARVDETSSSPRQASELGRNLDPHLIIVTWNVDAGPVWRVNFPSRFDRDALCCDVYVSSPSSDNPSKPSRLRLVNVHLDSLAIQPSKRPEQLSIVADMLRDAGQGLVAGDFNPVLPEDSTLVENNGLVDAWVQVHGSMSGFTWGIDGKQRFPPSRLDKVAMLGLQPYRIEVMHPGIIQEAEDYTVPWSDHSGLECTFGL
;
A
#
# COMPACT_ATOMS: atom_id res chain seq x y z
N MET A 1 -48.43 -21.33 -0.92
CA MET A 1 -49.62 -20.45 -1.01
C MET A 1 -49.15 -19.06 -0.63
N ASN A 2 -48.63 -18.30 -1.61
CA ASN A 2 -49.34 -17.25 -2.36
C ASN A 2 -49.61 -16.01 -1.52
N ASN A 3 -48.81 -14.95 -1.73
CA ASN A 3 -49.28 -13.76 -2.47
C ASN A 3 -48.16 -12.69 -2.55
N LEU A 4 -47.61 -12.52 -3.76
CA LEU A 4 -47.34 -11.19 -4.33
C LEU A 4 -48.61 -10.76 -5.08
N PRO A 5 -48.94 -9.46 -5.15
CA PRO A 5 -48.64 -8.64 -6.36
C PRO A 5 -48.39 -7.15 -5.99
N ARG A 6 -48.00 -6.16 -6.81
CA ARG A 6 -47.46 -5.96 -8.18
C ARG A 6 -47.10 -4.45 -8.28
N VAL A 7 -46.00 -4.13 -8.99
CA VAL A 7 -45.82 -3.08 -10.03
C VAL A 7 -46.33 -1.63 -9.81
N PHE A 8 -45.42 -0.66 -9.99
CA PHE A 8 -45.68 0.52 -10.83
C PHE A 8 -44.50 0.82 -11.78
N LYS A 9 -44.84 1.32 -12.97
CA LYS A 9 -44.03 1.41 -14.18
C LYS A 9 -43.87 2.89 -14.56
N SER A 10 -42.65 3.28 -14.98
CA SER A 10 -42.29 4.32 -15.98
C SER A 10 -42.70 5.79 -15.75
N MET A 11 -41.70 6.69 -15.79
CA MET A 11 -41.73 7.86 -16.69
C MET A 11 -40.35 8.14 -17.29
N PHE A 12 -40.32 8.20 -18.63
CA PHE A 12 -39.22 8.74 -19.44
C PHE A 12 -39.08 10.25 -19.25
N THR A 13 -37.85 10.78 -19.28
CA THR A 13 -37.56 12.04 -19.99
C THR A 13 -36.11 12.09 -20.51
N ARG A 14 -36.01 12.03 -21.85
CA ARG A 14 -35.20 12.86 -22.75
C ARG A 14 -33.69 13.07 -22.46
N ALA A 15 -32.87 12.42 -23.28
CA ALA A 15 -31.48 12.81 -23.53
C ALA A 15 -31.40 14.15 -24.31
N PRO A 16 -30.32 14.93 -24.12
CA PRO A 16 -29.76 15.78 -25.16
C PRO A 16 -28.45 15.19 -25.70
N ALA A 17 -28.37 15.17 -27.02
CA ALA A 17 -27.21 14.77 -27.81
C ALA A 17 -26.15 15.88 -27.85
N VAL A 18 -24.89 15.50 -27.61
CA VAL A 18 -23.69 16.24 -28.05
C VAL A 18 -22.70 15.19 -28.60
N PRO A 19 -22.16 15.36 -29.82
CA PRO A 19 -21.35 14.33 -30.46
C PRO A 19 -19.95 14.23 -29.83
N LEU A 20 -19.52 13.00 -29.56
CA LEU A 20 -18.14 12.66 -29.18
C LEU A 20 -17.19 12.87 -30.37
N PRO A 21 -16.02 13.51 -30.19
CA PRO A 21 -14.97 13.51 -31.20
C PRO A 21 -14.36 12.11 -31.35
N THR A 22 -14.17 11.70 -32.60
CA THR A 22 -13.49 10.48 -33.03
C THR A 22 -12.04 10.42 -32.55
N ALA A 23 -11.62 9.24 -32.10
CA ALA A 23 -10.25 8.95 -31.68
C ALA A 23 -9.25 8.93 -32.86
N PRO A 24 -7.98 9.27 -32.60
CA PRO A 24 -6.87 8.66 -33.30
C PRO A 24 -6.04 7.75 -32.37
N SER A 25 -5.97 6.47 -32.78
CA SER A 25 -4.78 5.62 -32.87
C SER A 25 -3.74 5.57 -31.72
N ALA A 26 -3.80 4.45 -30.99
CA ALA A 26 -2.68 3.57 -30.61
C ALA A 26 -1.36 4.20 -30.11
N ALA A 27 -1.18 4.21 -28.79
CA ALA A 27 -0.12 3.49 -28.06
C ALA A 27 -0.16 3.92 -26.59
N SER A 28 -1.03 3.31 -25.81
CA SER A 28 -0.92 3.31 -24.35
C SER A 28 -1.00 1.87 -23.91
N SER A 29 0.09 1.34 -23.37
CA SER A 29 0.10 0.07 -22.65
C SER A 29 -0.78 0.22 -21.43
N ALA A 30 -2.09 -0.03 -21.61
CA ALA A 30 -3.08 0.04 -20.56
C ALA A 30 -2.70 -0.97 -19.46
N LEU A 31 -2.23 -0.43 -18.33
CA LEU A 31 -2.06 -1.15 -17.08
C LEU A 31 -3.41 -1.82 -16.75
N LYS A 32 -3.41 -3.15 -16.65
CA LYS A 32 -4.60 -3.90 -16.24
C LYS A 32 -4.66 -3.91 -14.71
N PRO A 33 -5.74 -3.41 -14.08
CA PRO A 33 -5.97 -3.56 -12.66
C PRO A 33 -6.01 -5.05 -12.29
N TRP A 34 -5.40 -5.40 -11.16
CA TRP A 34 -5.58 -6.71 -10.56
C TRP A 34 -6.89 -6.69 -9.77
N HIS A 35 -7.76 -7.66 -10.00
CA HIS A 35 -9.02 -7.78 -9.27
C HIS A 35 -8.75 -8.35 -7.87
N GLN A 36 -9.06 -7.56 -6.85
CA GLN A 36 -9.06 -8.01 -5.46
C GLN A 36 -10.26 -8.91 -5.20
N SER A 37 -10.04 -9.93 -4.36
CA SER A 37 -11.09 -10.72 -3.75
C SER A 37 -11.27 -10.29 -2.30
N SER A 38 -12.46 -9.80 -1.98
CA SER A 38 -12.83 -9.50 -0.59
C SER A 38 -12.91 -10.81 0.19
N HIS A 39 -12.39 -10.82 1.41
CA HIS A 39 -12.50 -11.97 2.32
C HIS A 39 -13.01 -11.49 3.67
N GLN A 40 -13.89 -12.26 4.28
CA GLN A 40 -14.41 -12.04 5.61
C GLN A 40 -13.91 -13.15 6.54
N PHE A 41 -13.44 -12.77 7.72
CA PHE A 41 -13.12 -13.74 8.76
C PHE A 41 -14.41 -14.31 9.33
N ILE A 42 -14.53 -15.64 9.34
CA ILE A 42 -15.65 -16.37 9.91
C ILE A 42 -15.26 -16.82 11.32
N PRO A 43 -15.81 -16.22 12.39
CA PRO A 43 -15.39 -16.54 13.76
C PRO A 43 -15.70 -17.98 14.17
N SER A 44 -16.79 -18.56 13.65
CA SER A 44 -17.21 -19.92 13.98
C SER A 44 -16.28 -21.00 13.42
N THR A 45 -15.62 -20.73 12.30
CA THR A 45 -14.71 -21.67 11.65
C THR A 45 -13.25 -21.26 11.79
N GLN A 46 -12.96 -20.12 12.42
CA GLN A 46 -11.62 -19.54 12.56
C GLN A 46 -10.89 -19.47 11.22
N SER A 47 -11.62 -19.15 10.14
CA SER A 47 -11.10 -19.18 8.78
C SER A 47 -11.59 -18.00 7.96
N TRP A 48 -10.83 -17.64 6.93
CA TRP A 48 -11.18 -16.58 5.99
C TRP A 48 -11.96 -17.16 4.81
N ALA A 49 -13.11 -16.58 4.48
CA ALA A 49 -13.90 -16.95 3.31
C ALA A 49 -14.04 -15.77 2.35
N ARG A 50 -14.01 -16.05 1.05
CA ARG A 50 -14.21 -15.05 0.01
C ARG A 50 -15.64 -14.52 0.05
N VAL A 51 -15.80 -13.20 -0.02
CA VAL A 51 -17.07 -12.51 -0.13
C VAL A 51 -17.30 -12.25 -1.62
N ASP A 52 -18.28 -12.93 -2.20
CA ASP A 52 -18.72 -12.65 -3.56
C ASP A 52 -19.67 -11.44 -3.54
N GLU A 53 -19.27 -10.34 -4.14
CA GLU A 53 -20.18 -9.24 -4.48
C GLU A 53 -21.17 -9.76 -5.54
N THR A 54 -22.30 -10.27 -5.08
CA THR A 54 -23.21 -11.12 -5.85
C THR A 54 -23.74 -10.45 -7.14
N SER A 55 -23.81 -11.26 -8.21
CA SER A 55 -24.65 -11.10 -9.42
C SER A 55 -24.17 -10.19 -10.57
N SER A 56 -23.04 -10.52 -11.18
CA SER A 56 -22.94 -10.45 -12.65
C SER A 56 -22.00 -11.54 -13.17
N SER A 57 -22.41 -12.23 -14.23
CA SER A 57 -21.88 -13.54 -14.67
C SER A 57 -20.36 -13.63 -14.80
N PRO A 58 -19.79 -14.83 -14.56
CA PRO A 58 -18.36 -15.08 -14.64
C PRO A 58 -17.89 -15.10 -16.09
N ARG A 59 -16.79 -14.42 -16.41
CA ARG A 59 -15.96 -14.78 -17.57
C ARG A 59 -14.73 -15.52 -17.08
N GLN A 60 -14.60 -16.74 -17.58
CA GLN A 60 -13.60 -17.75 -17.23
C GLN A 60 -12.17 -17.19 -17.16
N ALA A 61 -11.47 -17.64 -16.12
CA ALA A 61 -10.03 -17.57 -16.01
C ALA A 61 -9.36 -18.47 -17.05
N SER A 62 -8.29 -17.98 -17.66
CA SER A 62 -7.25 -18.85 -18.22
C SER A 62 -6.13 -18.95 -17.19
N GLU A 63 -5.99 -20.14 -16.61
CA GLU A 63 -4.80 -20.55 -15.87
C GLU A 63 -3.58 -20.52 -16.78
N LEU A 64 -2.54 -19.78 -16.39
CA LEU A 64 -1.13 -20.17 -16.52
C LEU A 64 -0.25 -18.98 -16.08
N GLY A 65 0.46 -19.19 -14.99
CA GLY A 65 1.45 -18.24 -14.49
C GLY A 65 1.93 -18.65 -13.12
N ARG A 66 2.81 -19.66 -13.07
CA ARG A 66 3.69 -19.83 -11.91
C ARG A 66 4.60 -18.60 -11.85
N ASN A 67 4.19 -17.59 -11.13
CA ASN A 67 5.06 -16.63 -10.49
C ASN A 67 4.66 -16.66 -9.03
N LEU A 68 5.62 -16.93 -8.15
CA LEU A 68 5.47 -16.71 -6.72
C LEU A 68 5.38 -15.19 -6.54
N ASP A 69 4.20 -14.64 -6.80
CA ASP A 69 3.90 -13.25 -6.57
C ASP A 69 3.81 -13.09 -5.05
N PRO A 70 4.66 -12.28 -4.40
CA PRO A 70 4.51 -12.03 -2.97
C PRO A 70 3.22 -11.24 -2.80
N HIS A 71 2.14 -11.95 -2.50
CA HIS A 71 0.84 -11.38 -2.20
C HIS A 71 0.98 -10.57 -0.90
N LEU A 72 1.20 -9.25 -1.00
CA LEU A 72 0.92 -8.36 0.11
C LEU A 72 -0.60 -8.27 0.25
N ILE A 73 -1.09 -8.64 1.43
CA ILE A 73 -2.51 -8.59 1.78
C ILE A 73 -2.70 -7.44 2.76
N ILE A 74 -3.51 -6.46 2.37
CA ILE A 74 -4.02 -5.45 3.31
C ILE A 74 -5.30 -6.01 3.93
N VAL A 75 -5.29 -6.21 5.24
CA VAL A 75 -6.48 -6.61 5.99
C VAL A 75 -6.97 -5.41 6.79
N THR A 76 -8.24 -5.08 6.62
CA THR A 76 -8.92 -4.04 7.39
C THR A 76 -10.23 -4.60 7.92
N TRP A 77 -10.58 -4.22 9.15
CA TRP A 77 -11.87 -4.50 9.78
C TRP A 77 -12.72 -3.24 9.99
N ASN A 78 -12.11 -2.04 9.91
CA ASN A 78 -12.73 -0.76 10.30
C ASN A 78 -12.53 0.39 9.30
N VAL A 79 -11.89 0.14 8.16
CA VAL A 79 -11.76 1.12 7.07
C VAL A 79 -12.22 0.51 5.76
N ASP A 80 -12.92 1.30 4.95
CA ASP A 80 -13.37 0.87 3.64
C ASP A 80 -12.19 0.87 2.67
N ALA A 81 -11.88 -0.30 2.11
CA ALA A 81 -10.83 -0.42 1.11
C ALA A 81 -11.33 0.13 -0.23
N GLY A 82 -10.47 0.93 -0.87
CA GLY A 82 -10.63 1.41 -2.23
C GLY A 82 -9.84 0.58 -3.24
N PRO A 83 -9.57 1.15 -4.43
CA PRO A 83 -8.76 0.49 -5.45
C PRO A 83 -7.37 0.12 -4.94
N VAL A 84 -6.85 -1.01 -5.43
CA VAL A 84 -5.47 -1.47 -5.22
C VAL A 84 -4.80 -1.60 -6.59
N TRP A 85 -3.59 -1.07 -6.73
CA TRP A 85 -2.85 -1.12 -7.98
C TRP A 85 -1.34 -1.13 -7.74
N ARG A 86 -0.56 -1.53 -8.75
CA ARG A 86 0.90 -1.50 -8.71
C ARG A 86 1.45 -0.50 -9.71
N VAL A 87 2.53 0.17 -9.35
CA VAL A 87 3.27 1.09 -10.22
C VAL A 87 4.71 0.61 -10.31
N ASN A 88 5.10 0.12 -11.48
CA ASN A 88 6.47 -0.28 -11.75
C ASN A 88 7.40 0.93 -11.70
N PHE A 89 8.52 0.79 -11.01
CA PHE A 89 9.52 1.83 -10.95
C PHE A 89 10.52 1.75 -12.09
N PRO A 90 11.19 2.87 -12.44
CA PRO A 90 12.48 2.83 -13.10
C PRO A 90 13.50 2.23 -12.11
N SER A 91 13.67 0.91 -12.16
CA SER A 91 14.38 0.10 -11.17
C SER A 91 15.44 -0.79 -11.80
N ARG A 92 16.51 -1.11 -11.04
CA ARG A 92 17.50 -2.15 -11.39
C ARG A 92 17.17 -3.53 -10.81
N PHE A 93 16.16 -3.60 -9.95
CA PHE A 93 15.79 -4.79 -9.17
C PHE A 93 14.31 -5.13 -9.33
N ASP A 94 13.70 -4.70 -10.44
CA ASP A 94 12.28 -4.90 -10.76
C ASP A 94 11.34 -4.49 -9.60
N ARG A 95 11.67 -3.35 -8.96
CA ARG A 95 10.88 -2.79 -7.86
C ARG A 95 9.61 -2.12 -8.37
N ASP A 96 8.59 -2.13 -7.51
CA ASP A 96 7.36 -1.40 -7.71
C ASP A 96 6.83 -0.80 -6.41
N ALA A 97 5.82 0.05 -6.54
CA ALA A 97 4.97 0.49 -5.46
C ALA A 97 3.65 -0.28 -5.50
N LEU A 98 3.22 -0.84 -4.38
CA LEU A 98 1.86 -1.32 -4.21
C LEU A 98 1.03 -0.24 -3.51
N CYS A 99 0.01 0.23 -4.20
CA CYS A 99 -0.82 1.34 -3.77
C CYS A 99 -2.22 0.85 -3.42
N CYS A 100 -2.82 1.45 -2.40
CA CYS A 100 -4.20 1.22 -2.00
C CYS A 100 -4.78 2.54 -1.50
N ASP A 101 -5.97 2.90 -1.96
CA ASP A 101 -6.74 3.95 -1.30
C ASP A 101 -7.58 3.31 -0.19
N VAL A 102 -7.69 3.95 0.97
CA VAL A 102 -8.64 3.60 2.03
C VAL A 102 -9.48 4.82 2.39
N TYR A 103 -10.71 4.59 2.81
CA TYR A 103 -11.65 5.65 3.15
C TYR A 103 -11.96 5.58 4.64
N VAL A 104 -11.65 6.67 5.35
CA VAL A 104 -11.79 6.77 6.80
C VAL A 104 -12.79 7.88 7.13
N SER A 105 -13.82 7.53 7.88
CA SER A 105 -14.79 8.50 8.39
C SER A 105 -14.12 9.39 9.44
N SER A 106 -13.96 10.67 9.13
CA SER A 106 -13.42 11.64 10.10
C SER A 106 -14.57 12.32 10.86
N PRO A 107 -14.60 12.24 12.20
CA PRO A 107 -15.60 12.93 13.01
C PRO A 107 -15.43 14.46 13.01
N SER A 108 -14.31 14.98 12.51
CA SER A 108 -13.95 16.41 12.52
C SER A 108 -14.13 17.14 11.18
N SER A 109 -14.70 16.48 10.16
CA SER A 109 -14.96 17.16 8.89
C SER A 109 -16.17 18.09 9.00
N ASP A 110 -16.08 19.30 8.45
CA ASP A 110 -17.19 20.26 8.26
C ASP A 110 -18.38 19.66 7.47
N ASN A 111 -18.20 18.46 6.93
CA ASN A 111 -19.21 17.70 6.23
C ASN A 111 -19.13 16.22 6.65
N PRO A 112 -19.71 15.82 7.79
CA PRO A 112 -19.60 14.47 8.38
C PRO A 112 -20.16 13.32 7.52
N SER A 113 -20.59 13.63 6.29
CA SER A 113 -21.17 12.70 5.33
C SER A 113 -20.15 12.12 4.32
N LYS A 114 -18.92 12.64 4.23
CA LYS A 114 -17.93 12.16 3.25
C LYS A 114 -16.67 11.61 3.93
N PRO A 115 -16.31 10.33 3.71
CA PRO A 115 -15.08 9.77 4.26
C PRO A 115 -13.85 10.40 3.59
N SER A 116 -12.80 10.60 4.38
CA SER A 116 -11.50 11.07 3.90
C SER A 116 -10.77 9.95 3.18
N ARG A 117 -10.34 10.21 1.94
CA ARG A 117 -9.47 9.30 1.19
C ARG A 117 -8.03 9.41 1.71
N LEU A 118 -7.44 8.27 2.05
CA LEU A 118 -6.04 8.11 2.38
C LEU A 118 -5.38 7.18 1.38
N ARG A 119 -4.25 7.60 0.81
CA ARG A 119 -3.45 6.71 -0.02
C ARG A 119 -2.35 6.05 0.80
N LEU A 120 -2.33 4.73 0.78
CA LEU A 120 -1.32 3.89 1.38
C LEU A 120 -0.44 3.33 0.26
N VAL A 121 0.87 3.45 0.41
CA VAL A 121 1.84 2.91 -0.54
C VAL A 121 2.85 2.02 0.20
N ASN A 122 2.99 0.77 -0.21
CA ASN A 122 4.09 -0.08 0.23
C ASN A 122 5.20 -0.07 -0.85
N VAL A 123 6.45 0.05 -0.42
CA VAL A 123 7.62 0.02 -1.31
C VAL A 123 8.71 -0.89 -0.79
N HIS A 124 9.50 -1.39 -1.73
CA HIS A 124 10.86 -1.87 -1.49
C HIS A 124 11.74 -1.18 -2.53
N LEU A 125 12.43 -0.09 -2.14
CA LEU A 125 13.21 0.71 -3.08
C LEU A 125 14.50 -0.01 -3.53
N ASP A 126 15.13 0.46 -4.59
CA ASP A 126 16.34 -0.14 -5.15
C ASP A 126 17.41 -0.38 -4.08
N SER A 127 17.93 -1.60 -4.03
CA SER A 127 18.93 -2.02 -3.06
C SER A 127 20.34 -1.66 -3.51
N LEU A 128 21.32 -1.87 -2.63
CA LEU A 128 22.75 -1.64 -2.89
C LEU A 128 23.13 -0.18 -3.19
N ALA A 129 24.43 0.12 -3.04
CA ALA A 129 25.03 1.43 -3.25
C ALA A 129 25.42 1.66 -4.72
N ILE A 130 24.49 1.44 -5.65
CA ILE A 130 24.73 1.62 -7.10
C ILE A 130 24.53 3.09 -7.49
N GLN A 131 25.52 3.67 -8.19
CA GLN A 131 25.43 5.03 -8.72
C GLN A 131 25.24 5.03 -10.26
N PRO A 132 24.39 5.92 -10.82
CA PRO A 132 23.47 6.80 -10.09
C PRO A 132 22.35 6.02 -9.38
N SER A 133 21.94 6.51 -8.21
CA SER A 133 20.86 5.95 -7.40
C SER A 133 19.52 6.09 -8.12
N LYS A 134 18.66 5.08 -8.01
CA LYS A 134 17.27 5.13 -8.49
C LYS A 134 16.26 5.52 -7.40
N ARG A 135 16.64 5.42 -6.13
CA ARG A 135 15.75 5.71 -4.99
C ARG A 135 15.15 7.13 -5.01
N PRO A 136 15.87 8.20 -5.40
CA PRO A 136 15.29 9.54 -5.54
C PRO A 136 14.11 9.59 -6.51
N GLU A 137 14.27 9.02 -7.70
CA GLU A 137 13.22 8.96 -8.73
C GLU A 137 12.04 8.10 -8.25
N GLN A 138 12.32 6.96 -7.62
CA GLN A 138 11.31 6.06 -7.07
C GLN A 138 10.44 6.71 -6.00
N LEU A 139 11.06 7.37 -5.01
CA LEU A 139 10.29 8.04 -3.95
C LEU A 139 9.55 9.27 -4.48
N SER A 140 10.07 9.97 -5.50
CA SER A 140 9.36 11.08 -6.14
C SER A 140 8.06 10.65 -6.78
N ILE A 141 8.05 9.51 -7.48
CA ILE A 141 6.82 8.92 -8.05
C ILE A 141 5.79 8.68 -6.93
N VAL A 142 6.24 8.16 -5.79
CA VAL A 142 5.35 7.91 -4.64
C VAL A 142 4.83 9.21 -4.03
N ALA A 143 5.69 10.20 -3.85
CA ALA A 143 5.29 11.50 -3.31
C ALA A 143 4.23 12.18 -4.20
N ASP A 144 4.36 12.09 -5.52
CA ASP A 144 3.35 12.59 -6.47
C ASP A 144 2.02 11.83 -6.35
N MET A 145 2.07 10.50 -6.18
CA MET A 145 0.86 9.73 -5.91
C MET A 145 0.17 10.16 -4.61
N LEU A 146 0.93 10.43 -3.54
CA LEU A 146 0.36 10.93 -2.28
C LEU A 146 -0.24 12.33 -2.45
N ARG A 147 0.40 13.23 -3.21
CA ARG A 147 -0.13 14.58 -3.49
C ARG A 147 -1.42 14.53 -4.32
N ASP A 148 -1.51 13.64 -5.30
CA ASP A 148 -2.75 13.38 -6.05
C ASP A 148 -3.88 12.87 -5.13
N ALA A 149 -3.52 12.09 -4.10
CA ALA A 149 -4.46 11.67 -3.08
C ALA A 149 -4.93 12.84 -2.19
N GLY A 150 -4.04 13.82 -1.97
CA GLY A 150 -4.15 14.95 -1.05
C GLY A 150 -3.52 14.66 0.32
N GLN A 151 -3.45 13.38 0.70
CA GLN A 151 -2.89 12.90 1.96
C GLN A 151 -2.65 11.39 1.89
N GLY A 152 -1.73 10.90 2.71
CA GLY A 152 -1.43 9.48 2.80
C GLY A 152 -0.04 9.19 3.34
N LEU A 153 0.38 7.94 3.23
CA LEU A 153 1.69 7.49 3.67
C LEU A 153 2.29 6.48 2.70
N VAL A 154 3.62 6.43 2.73
CA VAL A 154 4.41 5.35 2.17
C VAL A 154 5.19 4.65 3.29
N ALA A 155 5.17 3.33 3.30
CA ALA A 155 5.91 2.52 4.24
C ALA A 155 6.66 1.40 3.52
N GLY A 156 7.75 0.91 4.12
CA GLY A 156 8.48 -0.24 3.63
C GLY A 156 10.00 -0.04 3.69
N ASP A 157 10.73 -0.84 2.92
CA ASP A 157 12.19 -0.80 2.88
C ASP A 157 12.66 0.27 1.89
N PHE A 158 13.25 1.35 2.42
CA PHE A 158 13.74 2.46 1.63
C PHE A 158 15.17 2.25 1.15
N ASN A 159 15.89 1.25 1.68
CA ASN A 159 17.29 0.98 1.38
C ASN A 159 18.20 2.23 1.34
N PRO A 160 18.21 3.13 2.35
CA PRO A 160 19.04 4.33 2.37
C PRO A 160 20.51 3.99 2.62
N VAL A 161 21.18 3.45 1.60
CA VAL A 161 22.55 2.91 1.68
C VAL A 161 23.62 3.83 1.07
N LEU A 162 23.22 5.00 0.57
CA LEU A 162 24.12 6.07 0.12
C LEU A 162 23.93 7.34 0.99
N PRO A 163 24.97 8.19 1.13
CA PRO A 163 24.86 9.43 1.91
C PRO A 163 23.72 10.36 1.46
N GLU A 164 23.46 10.42 0.16
CA GLU A 164 22.37 11.22 -0.43
C GLU A 164 20.97 10.76 0.02
N ASP A 165 20.81 9.49 0.42
CA ASP A 165 19.51 8.96 0.85
C ASP A 165 19.07 9.51 2.22
N SER A 166 19.98 10.15 2.97
CA SER A 166 19.68 10.75 4.27
C SER A 166 18.59 11.84 4.20
N THR A 167 18.51 12.54 3.08
CA THR A 167 17.53 13.61 2.81
C THR A 167 16.41 13.16 1.86
N LEU A 168 16.35 11.87 1.50
CA LEU A 168 15.44 11.34 0.49
C LEU A 168 13.96 11.67 0.79
N VAL A 169 13.54 11.53 2.05
CA VAL A 169 12.17 11.81 2.49
C VAL A 169 11.87 13.32 2.46
N GLU A 170 12.76 14.13 3.03
CA GLU A 170 12.62 15.59 3.11
C GLU A 170 12.62 16.25 1.74
N ASN A 171 13.50 15.83 0.82
CA ASN A 171 13.57 16.33 -0.55
C ASN A 171 12.26 16.10 -1.33
N ASN A 172 11.43 15.15 -0.88
CA ASN A 172 10.11 14.87 -1.43
C ASN A 172 8.98 15.58 -0.68
N GLY A 173 9.28 16.49 0.26
CA GLY A 173 8.28 17.21 1.06
C GLY A 173 7.42 16.28 1.92
N LEU A 174 7.94 15.11 2.27
CA LEU A 174 7.29 14.14 3.16
C LEU A 174 7.87 14.26 4.57
N VAL A 175 7.10 13.83 5.57
CA VAL A 175 7.52 13.75 6.97
C VAL A 175 7.98 12.33 7.28
N ASP A 176 9.24 12.13 7.68
CA ASP A 176 9.73 10.84 8.22
C ASP A 176 9.15 10.65 9.63
N ALA A 177 8.26 9.67 9.81
CA ALA A 177 7.54 9.49 11.06
C ALA A 177 8.46 9.17 12.25
N TRP A 178 9.57 8.47 12.02
CA TRP A 178 10.55 8.18 13.06
C TRP A 178 11.22 9.46 13.54
N VAL A 179 11.68 10.30 12.61
CA VAL A 179 12.33 11.57 12.91
C VAL A 179 11.35 12.53 13.60
N GLN A 180 10.09 12.55 13.16
CA GLN A 180 9.07 13.41 13.76
C GLN A 180 8.76 13.05 15.22
N VAL A 181 8.74 11.76 15.57
CA VAL A 181 8.40 11.28 16.92
C VAL A 181 9.63 11.27 17.84
N HIS A 182 10.79 10.85 17.34
CA HIS A 182 11.98 10.55 18.16
C HIS A 182 13.19 11.44 17.88
N GLY A 183 13.11 12.35 16.91
CA GLY A 183 14.24 13.20 16.51
C GLY A 183 15.39 12.40 15.90
N SER A 184 16.58 12.51 16.49
CA SER A 184 17.83 11.91 15.98
C SER A 184 18.12 10.51 16.50
N MET A 185 17.19 9.88 17.22
CA MET A 185 17.35 8.48 17.65
C MET A 185 17.52 7.55 16.45
N SER A 186 18.34 6.50 16.59
CA SER A 186 18.75 5.66 15.46
C SER A 186 17.60 4.87 14.83
N GLY A 187 16.78 4.19 15.64
CA GLY A 187 15.65 3.39 15.16
C GLY A 187 16.06 2.29 14.19
N PHE A 188 17.18 1.60 14.46
CA PHE A 188 17.68 0.57 13.56
C PHE A 188 16.61 -0.51 13.33
N THR A 189 16.38 -0.82 12.07
CA THR A 189 15.47 -1.88 11.65
C THR A 189 16.23 -3.06 11.06
N TRP A 190 17.51 -2.89 10.74
CA TRP A 190 18.34 -3.94 10.19
C TRP A 190 19.72 -3.96 10.85
N GLY A 191 20.34 -5.13 10.88
CA GLY A 191 21.72 -5.30 11.36
C GLY A 191 21.89 -5.37 12.88
N ILE A 192 20.79 -5.46 13.63
CA ILE A 192 20.77 -5.25 15.09
C ILE A 192 21.49 -6.38 15.86
N ASP A 193 21.50 -7.59 15.31
CA ASP A 193 22.19 -8.73 15.94
C ASP A 193 23.71 -8.75 15.67
N GLY A 194 24.22 -7.79 14.88
CA GLY A 194 25.64 -7.61 14.59
C GLY A 194 26.25 -8.72 13.74
N LYS A 195 25.44 -9.62 13.16
CA LYS A 195 25.93 -10.73 12.32
C LYS A 195 26.19 -10.30 10.88
N GLN A 196 25.71 -9.12 10.50
CA GLN A 196 25.77 -8.61 9.15
C GLN A 196 27.13 -7.96 8.86
N ARG A 197 27.51 -7.97 7.59
CA ARG A 197 28.75 -7.35 7.11
C ARG A 197 28.76 -5.82 7.26
N PHE A 198 27.59 -5.20 7.25
CA PHE A 198 27.44 -3.75 7.32
C PHE A 198 26.92 -3.34 8.71
N PRO A 199 27.25 -2.12 9.18
CA PRO A 199 26.74 -1.62 10.45
C PRO A 199 25.19 -1.60 10.49
N PRO A 200 24.59 -1.65 11.70
CA PRO A 200 23.16 -1.48 11.87
C PRO A 200 22.65 -0.20 11.21
N SER A 201 21.47 -0.26 10.59
CA SER A 201 20.88 0.87 9.88
C SER A 201 19.35 0.85 9.99
N ARG A 202 18.74 2.02 9.76
CA ARG A 202 17.29 2.18 9.65
C ARG A 202 16.92 2.14 8.17
N LEU A 203 16.70 0.92 7.68
CA LEU A 203 16.37 0.69 6.27
C LEU A 203 14.88 0.94 6.00
N ASP A 204 14.06 0.51 6.95
CA ASP A 204 12.61 0.62 6.87
C ASP A 204 12.16 2.00 7.36
N LYS A 205 11.17 2.57 6.67
CA LYS A 205 10.63 3.89 7.00
C LYS A 205 9.12 3.93 6.84
N VAL A 206 8.51 4.89 7.54
CA VAL A 206 7.16 5.36 7.27
C VAL A 206 7.26 6.86 7.01
N ALA A 207 6.92 7.29 5.80
CA ALA A 207 6.92 8.69 5.39
C ALA A 207 5.51 9.16 5.03
N MET A 208 5.14 10.36 5.47
CA MET A 208 3.74 10.82 5.46
C MET A 208 3.58 12.16 4.74
N LEU A 209 2.41 12.33 4.10
CA LEU A 209 1.93 13.60 3.57
C LEU A 209 0.57 13.92 4.21
N GLY A 210 0.48 15.08 4.87
CA GLY A 210 -0.78 15.55 5.45
C GLY A 210 -1.30 14.72 6.63
N LEU A 211 -0.47 13.85 7.22
CA LEU A 211 -0.80 13.05 8.41
C LEU A 211 0.17 13.39 9.55
N GLN A 212 -0.31 13.23 10.78
CA GLN A 212 0.49 13.49 11.98
C GLN A 212 0.85 12.17 12.68
N PRO A 213 2.12 11.74 12.70
CA PRO A 213 2.53 10.59 13.50
C PRO A 213 2.54 10.94 15.00
N TYR A 214 2.07 10.01 15.82
CA TYR A 214 2.03 10.13 17.29
C TYR A 214 2.94 9.12 17.98
N ARG A 215 3.04 7.92 17.42
CA ARG A 215 3.86 6.83 17.96
C ARG A 215 4.45 6.06 16.81
N ILE A 216 5.70 5.65 16.99
CA ILE A 216 6.35 4.68 16.11
C ILE A 216 7.35 3.87 16.92
N GLU A 217 7.33 2.56 16.77
CA GLU A 217 8.21 1.64 17.50
C GLU A 217 8.79 0.57 16.59
N VAL A 218 9.99 0.10 16.96
CA VAL A 218 10.64 -1.03 16.29
C VAL A 218 10.11 -2.34 16.87
N MET A 219 9.62 -3.22 16.00
CA MET A 219 9.17 -4.57 16.36
C MET A 219 10.23 -5.58 15.94
N HIS A 220 11.02 -6.08 16.88
CA HIS A 220 12.04 -7.08 16.56
C HIS A 220 11.44 -8.39 16.08
N PRO A 221 12.13 -9.10 15.18
CA PRO A 221 11.62 -10.33 14.65
C PRO A 221 11.53 -11.42 15.73
N GLY A 222 10.41 -12.15 15.72
CA GLY A 222 10.26 -13.36 16.51
C GLY A 222 11.15 -14.49 15.98
N ILE A 223 11.39 -15.50 16.82
CA ILE A 223 12.16 -16.69 16.46
C ILE A 223 11.21 -17.80 16.02
N ILE A 224 11.49 -18.41 14.88
CA ILE A 224 10.81 -19.60 14.37
C ILE A 224 11.74 -20.81 14.45
N GLN A 225 11.15 -21.97 14.73
CA GLN A 225 11.86 -23.25 14.75
C GLN A 225 11.79 -23.88 13.35
N GLU A 226 12.93 -24.01 12.69
CA GLU A 226 13.03 -24.67 11.38
C GLU A 226 13.39 -26.15 11.50
N ALA A 227 14.14 -26.52 12.55
CA ALA A 227 14.44 -27.91 12.92
C ALA A 227 14.60 -28.06 14.44
N GLU A 228 14.72 -29.30 14.95
CA GLU A 228 14.79 -29.59 16.40
C GLU A 228 15.81 -28.70 17.15
N ASP A 229 16.99 -28.45 16.57
CA ASP A 229 18.05 -27.62 17.15
C ASP A 229 18.39 -26.37 16.32
N TYR A 230 17.54 -25.99 15.37
CA TYR A 230 17.79 -24.86 14.48
C TYR A 230 16.65 -23.86 14.51
N THR A 231 16.94 -22.68 15.04
CA THR A 231 16.01 -21.56 15.09
C THR A 231 16.57 -20.38 14.31
N VAL A 232 15.68 -19.67 13.64
CA VAL A 232 16.02 -18.46 12.88
C VAL A 232 15.00 -17.37 13.20
N PRO A 233 15.38 -16.09 13.16
CA PRO A 233 14.39 -15.04 13.16
C PRO A 233 13.55 -15.14 11.89
N TRP A 234 12.24 -14.86 11.96
CA TRP A 234 11.36 -14.91 10.79
C TRP A 234 11.68 -13.85 9.70
N SER A 235 12.65 -12.98 9.97
CA SER A 235 13.09 -11.86 9.15
C SER A 235 14.44 -11.36 9.67
N ASP A 236 15.33 -10.91 8.80
CA ASP A 236 16.56 -10.18 9.15
C ASP A 236 16.30 -8.68 9.41
N HIS A 237 15.11 -8.21 9.05
CA HIS A 237 14.58 -6.90 9.42
C HIS A 237 13.67 -6.99 10.66
N SER A 238 13.72 -5.94 11.49
CA SER A 238 12.67 -5.58 12.44
C SER A 238 11.57 -4.81 11.72
N GLY A 239 10.32 -4.99 12.15
CA GLY A 239 9.19 -4.21 11.66
C GLY A 239 9.11 -2.82 12.30
N LEU A 240 8.22 -1.99 11.74
CA LEU A 240 7.82 -0.71 12.33
C LEU A 240 6.32 -0.74 12.61
N GLU A 241 5.93 -0.45 13.84
CA GLU A 241 4.54 -0.18 14.22
C GLU A 241 4.36 1.33 14.32
N CYS A 242 3.45 1.91 13.54
CA CYS A 242 3.22 3.36 13.54
C CYS A 242 1.74 3.70 13.78
N THR A 243 1.50 4.70 14.64
CA THR A 243 0.19 5.28 14.91
C THR A 243 0.19 6.74 14.51
N PHE A 244 -0.84 7.16 13.76
CA PHE A 244 -0.98 8.51 13.21
C PHE A 244 -2.43 8.98 13.22
N GLY A 245 -2.61 10.30 13.07
CA GLY A 245 -3.91 10.97 12.99
C GLY A 245 -4.17 11.63 11.64
N LEU A 246 -5.46 11.93 11.42
CA LEU A 246 -6.02 12.68 10.30
C LEU A 246 -6.21 14.15 10.66
#